data_AF-A0A388M9B2-F1
#
_entry.id   AF-A0A388M9B2-F1
#
_cell.length_a   1.000
_cell.length_b   1.000
_cell.length_c   1.000
_cell.angle_alpha   90.00
_cell.angle_beta   90.00
_cell.angle_gamma   90.00
#
_symmetry.space_group_name_H-M   'P 1'
#
loop_
_entity.id
_entity.type
_entity.pdbx_description
1 polymer ?
#
loop_
_entity_poly.entity_id
_entity_poly.type
_entity_poly.pdbx_seq_one_letter_code
_entity_poly.pdbx_strand_id
1 'polypeptide(L)'
;MEVSGTELFPGDIVLRETMDAVVALRGRIAGRTVIFYEMRHRRDKDYGRAFGFVNTVARHEVRHFEVDENGRTCMLFTVGYGFARGLFTHIVAFATKVGDEIPDRWEFGVDVLADLVDLLVSNVAIEFDDRLDEAAAYRVYMDLPLYGRQYLHGEIEIVVDGFE
;
A
#
# COMPACT_ATOMS: atom_id res chain seq x y z
N MET A 1 -51.14 32.42 10.39
CA MET A 1 -51.00 33.29 9.20
C MET A 1 -49.50 33.45 8.97
N GLU A 2 -49.05 33.01 7.81
CA GLU A 2 -47.65 32.93 7.31
C GLU A 2 -46.89 34.28 7.46
N VAL A 3 -45.55 34.39 7.44
CA VAL A 3 -44.60 33.84 6.44
C VAL A 3 -43.16 33.75 6.98
N SER A 4 -42.48 32.67 6.58
CA SER A 4 -41.06 32.43 6.24
C SER A 4 -39.93 33.40 6.65
N GLY A 5 -38.80 32.80 7.06
CA GLY A 5 -37.50 33.47 7.16
C GLY A 5 -36.38 32.48 7.49
N THR A 6 -36.00 31.65 6.53
CA THR A 6 -34.76 30.86 6.58
C THR A 6 -33.59 31.80 6.30
N GLU A 7 -32.69 32.00 7.26
CA GLU A 7 -31.36 32.56 6.98
C GLU A 7 -30.29 31.53 7.36
N LEU A 8 -29.85 30.82 6.33
CA LEU A 8 -28.66 29.98 6.32
C LEU A 8 -27.44 30.89 6.12
N PHE A 9 -26.49 30.86 7.04
CA PHE A 9 -25.20 31.51 6.84
C PHE A 9 -24.33 30.67 5.88
N PRO A 10 -23.74 31.26 4.84
CA PRO A 10 -22.84 30.55 3.93
C PRO A 10 -21.42 30.57 4.53
N GLY A 11 -20.80 29.39 4.70
CA GLY A 11 -19.34 29.36 4.76
C GLY A 11 -18.65 28.30 5.60
N ASP A 12 -19.37 27.40 6.29
CA ASP A 12 -18.75 26.18 6.82
C ASP A 12 -18.45 25.21 5.66
N ILE A 13 -17.52 25.62 4.79
CA ILE A 13 -16.79 24.70 3.93
C ILE A 13 -15.86 23.96 4.89
N VAL A 14 -16.35 22.86 5.44
CA VAL A 14 -15.47 21.74 5.75
C VAL A 14 -14.77 21.46 4.43
N LEU A 15 -13.51 21.86 4.30
CA LEU A 15 -12.65 21.44 3.20
C LEU A 15 -12.59 19.92 3.29
N ARG A 16 -13.52 19.25 2.61
CA ARG A 16 -13.42 17.83 2.32
C ARG A 16 -12.17 17.75 1.47
N GLU A 17 -11.04 17.33 2.05
CA GLU A 17 -9.87 16.94 1.27
C GLU A 17 -10.41 16.06 0.14
N THR A 18 -10.33 16.54 -1.10
CA THR A 18 -10.71 15.74 -2.26
C THR A 18 -9.86 14.49 -2.21
N MET A 19 -10.50 13.32 -2.10
CA MET A 19 -9.82 12.03 -2.08
C MET A 19 -9.13 11.84 -3.43
N ASP A 20 -7.88 12.31 -3.54
CA ASP A 20 -7.01 12.08 -4.69
C ASP A 20 -6.48 10.65 -4.58
N ALA A 21 -7.10 9.76 -5.36
CA ALA A 21 -6.79 8.35 -5.45
C ALA A 21 -6.68 7.95 -6.92
N VAL A 22 -5.64 7.17 -7.26
CA VAL A 22 -5.43 6.66 -8.62
C VAL A 22 -5.25 5.17 -8.61
N VAL A 23 -5.66 4.48 -9.67
CA VAL A 23 -5.31 3.06 -9.84
C VAL A 23 -3.80 2.97 -10.06
N ALA A 24 -3.10 2.34 -9.11
CA ALA A 24 -1.67 2.10 -9.17
C ALA A 24 -1.35 0.86 -9.99
N LEU A 25 -2.07 -0.24 -9.71
CA LEU A 25 -1.95 -1.50 -10.44
C LEU A 25 -3.25 -2.29 -10.35
N ARG A 26 -3.40 -3.25 -11.27
CA ARG A 26 -4.48 -4.23 -11.30
C ARG A 26 -3.88 -5.60 -11.55
N GLY A 27 -4.29 -6.61 -10.78
CA GLY A 27 -3.83 -7.99 -10.93
C GLY A 27 -4.93 -9.01 -10.71
N ARG A 28 -4.54 -10.29 -10.81
CA ARG A 28 -5.39 -11.43 -10.44
C ARG A 28 -4.69 -12.27 -9.38
N ILE A 29 -5.38 -12.57 -8.28
CA ILE A 29 -4.88 -13.41 -7.19
C ILE A 29 -5.97 -14.41 -6.82
N ALA A 30 -5.60 -15.69 -6.73
CA ALA A 30 -6.53 -16.80 -6.48
C ALA A 30 -7.78 -16.77 -7.38
N GLY A 31 -7.62 -16.33 -8.64
CA GLY A 31 -8.70 -16.20 -9.63
C GLY A 31 -9.56 -14.93 -9.51
N ARG A 32 -9.33 -14.08 -8.52
CA ARG A 32 -10.08 -12.85 -8.24
C ARG A 32 -9.34 -11.62 -8.74
N THR A 33 -10.07 -10.61 -9.21
CA THR A 33 -9.46 -9.32 -9.59
C THR A 33 -9.17 -8.52 -8.33
N VAL A 34 -7.93 -8.04 -8.21
CA VAL A 34 -7.50 -7.12 -7.17
C VAL A 34 -7.04 -5.81 -7.79
N ILE A 35 -7.38 -4.70 -7.16
CA ILE A 35 -6.99 -3.35 -7.61
C ILE A 35 -6.32 -2.63 -6.45
N PHE A 36 -5.17 -2.03 -6.70
CA PHE A 36 -4.53 -1.15 -5.72
C PHE A 36 -4.78 0.29 -6.14
N TYR A 37 -5.34 1.07 -5.22
CA TYR A 37 -5.48 2.50 -5.36
C TYR A 37 -4.39 3.18 -4.55
N GLU A 38 -3.56 3.99 -5.19
CA GLU A 38 -2.64 4.87 -4.47
C GLU A 38 -3.40 6.11 -3.98
N MET A 39 -3.38 6.33 -2.67
CA MET A 39 -4.00 7.47 -2.00
C MET A 39 -3.02 8.66 -1.99
N ARG A 40 -2.93 9.37 -3.12
CA ARG A 40 -1.95 10.45 -3.35
C ARG A 40 -2.04 11.61 -2.39
N HIS A 41 -3.25 11.96 -1.94
CA HIS A 41 -3.47 12.96 -0.88
C HIS A 41 -2.86 12.58 0.48
N ARG A 42 -2.37 11.34 0.63
CA ARG A 42 -1.68 10.84 1.83
C ARG A 42 -0.18 10.68 1.66
N ARG A 43 0.40 10.98 0.48
CA ARG A 43 1.84 10.86 0.24
C ARG A 43 2.65 11.58 1.31
N ASP A 44 3.76 10.96 1.68
CA ASP A 44 4.73 11.40 2.69
C ASP A 44 4.18 11.59 4.11
N LYS A 45 2.94 11.15 4.38
CA LYS A 45 2.39 11.03 5.73
C LYS A 45 2.79 9.66 6.31
N ASP A 46 3.59 9.63 7.37
CA ASP A 46 4.04 8.38 7.99
C ASP A 46 3.02 7.76 8.97
N TYR A 47 2.05 8.54 9.45
CA TYR A 47 1.08 8.17 10.49
C TYR A 47 1.72 7.52 11.74
N GLY A 48 2.92 7.99 12.12
CA GLY A 48 3.65 7.46 13.27
C GLY A 48 4.27 6.07 13.06
N ARG A 49 4.31 5.57 11.81
CA ARG A 49 4.99 4.32 11.47
C ARG A 49 6.50 4.51 11.48
N ALA A 50 7.20 3.62 12.20
CA ALA A 50 8.65 3.60 12.24
C ALA A 50 9.20 2.69 11.13
N PHE A 51 9.49 3.26 9.95
CA PHE A 51 10.03 2.50 8.81
C PHE A 51 11.41 1.89 9.06
N GLY A 52 12.20 2.43 10.00
CA GLY A 52 13.46 1.81 10.43
C GLY A 52 14.46 1.57 9.29
N PHE A 53 14.52 2.49 8.32
CA PHE A 53 15.47 2.40 7.20
C PHE A 53 16.92 2.33 7.72
N VAL A 54 17.76 1.59 6.98
CA VAL A 54 19.19 1.52 7.28
C VAL A 54 19.86 2.89 7.11
N ASN A 55 20.94 3.13 7.86
CA ASN A 55 21.63 4.44 7.91
C ASN A 55 22.15 4.96 6.56
N THR A 56 22.23 4.10 5.54
CA THR A 56 22.65 4.46 4.18
C THR A 56 21.54 5.12 3.37
N VAL A 57 20.28 5.00 3.80
CA VAL A 57 19.13 5.67 3.18
C VAL A 57 19.23 7.17 3.46
N ALA A 58 19.43 7.96 2.42
CA ALA A 58 19.58 9.41 2.50
C ALA A 58 18.27 10.17 2.23
N ARG A 59 17.32 9.51 1.54
CA ARG A 59 16.00 10.04 1.22
C ARG A 59 14.98 8.93 1.33
N HIS A 60 13.78 9.25 1.80
CA HIS A 60 12.65 8.34 1.74
C HIS A 60 11.39 9.03 1.22
N GLU A 61 10.48 8.23 0.67
CA GLU A 61 9.12 8.64 0.28
C GLU A 61 8.14 7.70 0.97
N VAL A 62 6.93 8.17 1.30
CA VAL A 62 5.87 7.31 1.85
C VAL A 62 4.64 7.34 0.95
N ARG A 63 4.14 6.17 0.60
CA ARG A 63 2.92 5.98 -0.21
C ARG A 63 1.90 5.14 0.53
N HIS A 64 0.64 5.37 0.19
CA HIS A 64 -0.49 4.69 0.82
C HIS A 64 -1.31 4.01 -0.25
N PHE A 65 -1.59 2.72 -0.05
CA PHE A 65 -2.39 1.94 -0.98
C PHE A 65 -3.62 1.38 -0.28
N GLU A 66 -4.73 1.44 -0.98
CA GLU A 66 -5.95 0.73 -0.65
C GLU A 66 -6.12 -0.43 -1.64
N VAL A 67 -6.28 -1.64 -1.13
CA VAL A 67 -6.50 -2.83 -1.97
C VAL A 67 -7.97 -3.17 -1.95
N ASP A 68 -8.52 -3.26 -3.15
CA ASP A 68 -9.89 -3.64 -3.41
C ASP A 68 -9.96 -5.05 -4.01
N GLU A 69 -10.84 -5.88 -3.46
CA GLU A 69 -11.30 -7.12 -4.06
C GLU A 69 -12.81 -7.02 -4.33
N ASN A 70 -13.19 -7.07 -5.61
CA ASN A 70 -14.60 -7.04 -6.05
C ASN A 70 -15.42 -5.84 -5.51
N GLY A 71 -14.83 -4.64 -5.44
CA GLY A 71 -15.49 -3.43 -4.98
C GLY A 71 -15.54 -3.28 -3.45
N ARG A 72 -14.75 -4.07 -2.71
CA ARG A 72 -14.56 -3.96 -1.27
C ARG A 72 -13.09 -3.82 -0.92
N THR A 73 -12.79 -2.82 -0.13
CA THR A 73 -11.48 -2.64 0.51
C THR A 73 -11.19 -3.80 1.47
N CYS A 74 -10.19 -4.61 1.15
CA CYS A 74 -9.76 -5.71 2.03
C CYS A 74 -8.52 -5.37 2.85
N MET A 75 -7.62 -4.53 2.32
CA MET A 75 -6.33 -4.19 2.93
C MET A 75 -5.94 -2.73 2.71
N LEU A 76 -5.14 -2.21 3.64
CA LEU A 76 -4.40 -0.97 3.51
C LEU A 76 -2.90 -1.25 3.61
N PHE A 77 -2.11 -0.57 2.80
CA PHE A 77 -0.66 -0.56 2.90
C PHE A 77 -0.14 0.85 3.11
N THR A 78 0.72 1.02 4.10
CA THR A 78 1.58 2.20 4.25
C THR A 78 2.99 1.79 3.90
N VAL A 79 3.54 2.34 2.83
CA VAL A 79 4.77 1.83 2.20
C VAL A 79 5.81 2.92 2.12
N GLY A 80 6.95 2.68 2.73
CA GLY A 80 8.12 3.55 2.70
C GLY A 80 9.11 3.06 1.65
N TYR A 81 9.59 3.99 0.83
CA TYR A 81 10.62 3.78 -0.19
C TYR A 81 11.92 4.41 0.26
N GLY A 82 12.97 3.60 0.39
CA GLY A 82 14.30 4.04 0.80
C GLY A 82 15.24 4.22 -0.39
N PHE A 83 15.90 5.38 -0.45
CA PHE A 83 16.88 5.69 -1.50
C PHE A 83 18.27 5.96 -0.92
N ALA A 84 19.29 5.34 -1.51
CA ALA A 84 20.70 5.59 -1.20
C ALA A 84 21.44 5.97 -2.48
N ARG A 85 22.20 7.08 -2.45
CA ARG A 85 22.97 7.58 -3.60
C ARG A 85 22.15 7.74 -4.89
N GLY A 86 20.85 8.00 -4.77
CA GLY A 86 19.93 8.13 -5.89
C GLY A 86 19.34 6.81 -6.39
N LEU A 87 19.80 5.66 -5.90
CA LEU A 87 19.23 4.34 -6.20
C LEU A 87 18.12 3.99 -5.22
N PHE A 88 17.14 3.23 -5.69
CA PHE A 88 16.07 2.64 -4.91
C PHE A 88 16.56 1.36 -4.26
N THR A 89 16.47 1.28 -2.93
CA THR A 89 17.16 0.24 -2.15
C THR A 89 16.25 -0.55 -1.22
N HIS A 90 15.16 0.05 -0.72
CA HIS A 90 14.36 -0.62 0.29
C HIS A 90 12.88 -0.32 0.15
N ILE A 91 12.07 -1.35 0.37
CA ILE A 91 10.64 -1.23 0.66
C ILE A 91 10.43 -1.62 2.12
N VAL A 92 9.79 -0.75 2.89
CA VAL A 92 9.26 -1.12 4.20
C VAL A 92 7.76 -0.85 4.20
N ALA A 93 6.96 -1.91 4.27
CA ALA A 93 5.51 -1.81 4.25
C ALA A 93 4.88 -2.17 5.59
N PHE A 94 3.78 -1.50 5.93
CA PHE A 94 2.87 -1.88 7.00
C PHE A 94 1.55 -2.29 6.37
N ALA A 95 1.13 -3.53 6.61
CA ALA A 95 -0.10 -4.11 6.11
C ALA A 95 -1.17 -4.11 7.21
N THR A 96 -2.29 -3.44 6.95
CA THR A 96 -3.43 -3.36 7.86
C THR A 96 -4.63 -4.03 7.21
N LYS A 97 -5.19 -5.05 7.87
CA LYS A 97 -6.43 -5.70 7.44
C LYS A 97 -7.64 -4.78 7.69
N VAL A 98 -8.54 -4.70 6.72
CA VAL A 98 -9.80 -3.93 6.82
C VAL A 98 -11.04 -4.80 6.60
N GLY A 99 -10.97 -5.73 5.64
CA GLY A 99 -12.06 -6.63 5.30
C GLY A 99 -11.77 -8.08 5.66
N ASP A 100 -12.78 -8.95 5.61
CA ASP A 100 -12.68 -10.36 6.02
C ASP A 100 -12.15 -11.28 4.92
N GLU A 101 -11.87 -10.73 3.73
CA GLU A 101 -11.39 -11.47 2.56
C GLU A 101 -10.02 -12.10 2.79
N ILE A 102 -9.20 -11.50 3.67
CA ILE A 102 -7.89 -12.04 4.06
C ILE A 102 -8.01 -12.71 5.44
N PRO A 103 -7.64 -14.00 5.57
CA PRO A 103 -7.67 -14.68 6.85
C PRO A 103 -6.58 -14.14 7.79
N ASP A 104 -6.94 -13.96 9.07
CA ASP A 104 -6.06 -13.48 10.13
C ASP A 104 -4.76 -14.30 10.20
N ARG A 105 -4.91 -15.62 10.21
CA ARG A 105 -3.80 -16.57 10.19
C ARG A 105 -3.78 -17.33 8.87
N TRP A 106 -2.61 -17.42 8.27
CA TRP A 106 -2.35 -18.41 7.21
C TRP A 106 -1.71 -19.65 7.83
N GLU A 107 -2.27 -20.82 7.52
CA GLU A 107 -1.78 -22.11 8.03
C GLU A 107 -1.33 -23.04 6.89
N PHE A 108 -1.95 -22.96 5.71
CA PHE A 108 -1.62 -23.74 4.51
C PHE A 108 -2.36 -23.22 3.27
N GLY A 109 -1.88 -23.58 2.08
CA GLY A 109 -2.50 -23.22 0.79
C GLY A 109 -2.01 -21.88 0.22
N VAL A 110 -2.81 -21.26 -0.64
CA VAL A 110 -2.47 -19.97 -1.26
C VAL A 110 -2.49 -18.88 -0.19
N ASP A 111 -1.35 -18.19 0.01
CA ASP A 111 -1.31 -17.02 0.88
C ASP A 111 -1.61 -15.76 0.08
N VAL A 112 -2.90 -15.39 0.03
CA VAL A 112 -3.38 -14.21 -0.70
C VAL A 112 -2.65 -12.93 -0.25
N LEU A 113 -2.25 -12.82 1.01
CA LEU A 113 -1.50 -11.64 1.47
C LEU A 113 -0.07 -11.63 0.91
N ALA A 114 0.57 -12.80 0.82
CA ALA A 114 1.88 -12.90 0.18
C ALA A 114 1.79 -12.50 -1.31
N ASP A 115 0.82 -13.05 -2.04
CA ASP A 115 0.61 -12.72 -3.45
C ASP A 115 0.32 -11.22 -3.66
N LEU A 116 -0.41 -10.57 -2.75
CA LEU A 116 -0.66 -9.13 -2.77
C LEU A 116 0.62 -8.32 -2.54
N VAL A 117 1.46 -8.77 -1.60
CA VAL A 117 2.75 -8.15 -1.32
C VAL A 117 3.69 -8.30 -2.50
N ASP A 118 3.76 -9.48 -3.11
CA ASP A 118 4.61 -9.75 -4.28
C ASP A 118 4.20 -8.89 -5.47
N LEU A 119 2.89 -8.75 -5.71
CA LEU A 119 2.36 -7.87 -6.75
C LEU A 119 2.69 -6.39 -6.48
N LEU A 120 2.57 -5.94 -5.23
CA LEU A 120 2.94 -4.58 -4.83
C LEU A 120 4.44 -4.33 -5.02
N VAL A 121 5.29 -5.22 -4.50
CA VAL A 121 6.75 -5.12 -4.58
C VAL A 121 7.21 -5.13 -6.03
N SER A 122 6.68 -6.04 -6.85
CA SER A 122 7.00 -6.13 -8.28
C SER A 122 6.61 -4.85 -9.02
N ASN A 123 5.43 -4.28 -8.75
CA ASN A 123 5.02 -3.03 -9.38
C ASN A 123 5.93 -1.86 -9.01
N VAL A 124 6.38 -1.79 -7.74
CA VAL A 124 7.33 -0.77 -7.30
C VAL A 124 8.70 -1.00 -7.94
N ALA A 125 9.15 -2.26 -8.05
CA ALA A 125 10.40 -2.59 -8.73
C ALA A 125 10.38 -2.15 -10.20
N ILE A 126 9.29 -2.38 -10.91
CA ILE A 126 9.08 -1.92 -12.30
C ILE A 126 9.10 -0.38 -12.39
N GLU A 127 8.47 0.32 -11.43
CA GLU A 127 8.48 1.79 -11.40
C GLU A 127 9.91 2.37 -11.30
N PHE A 128 10.82 1.65 -10.63
CA PHE A 128 12.19 2.08 -10.38
C PHE A 128 13.25 1.22 -11.08
N ASP A 129 12.89 0.48 -12.13
CA ASP A 129 13.78 -0.49 -12.80
C ASP A 129 15.14 0.12 -13.21
N ASP A 130 15.13 1.35 -13.71
CA ASP A 130 16.34 2.08 -14.13
C ASP A 130 17.27 2.49 -12.97
N ARG A 131 16.77 2.40 -11.73
CA ARG A 131 17.42 2.89 -10.51
C ARG A 131 17.37 1.87 -9.38
N LEU A 132 16.99 0.63 -9.65
CA LEU A 132 16.92 -0.45 -8.67
C LEU A 132 18.36 -0.86 -8.29
N ASP A 133 18.66 -0.83 -6.99
CA ASP A 133 19.93 -1.34 -6.47
C ASP A 133 19.94 -2.87 -6.51
N GLU A 134 21.09 -3.48 -6.84
CA GLU A 134 21.24 -4.94 -6.92
C GLU A 134 20.94 -5.63 -5.57
N ALA A 135 21.21 -4.94 -4.46
CA ALA A 135 20.93 -5.44 -3.12
C ALA A 135 19.60 -4.89 -2.56
N ALA A 136 18.68 -4.45 -3.41
CA ALA A 136 17.41 -3.91 -2.97
C ALA A 136 16.57 -4.98 -2.26
N ALA A 137 15.95 -4.62 -1.14
CA ALA A 137 15.23 -5.56 -0.28
C ALA A 137 13.90 -4.99 0.23
N TYR A 138 12.95 -5.87 0.50
CA TYR A 138 11.67 -5.50 1.10
C TYR A 138 11.45 -6.16 2.45
N ARG A 139 10.64 -5.51 3.29
CA ARG A 139 10.11 -6.07 4.51
C ARG A 139 8.68 -5.58 4.76
N VAL A 140 7.81 -6.50 5.16
CA VAL A 140 6.44 -6.19 5.53
C VAL A 140 6.20 -6.47 7.00
N TYR A 141 5.69 -5.45 7.69
CA TYR A 141 5.13 -5.55 9.03
C TYR A 141 3.62 -5.65 8.92
N MET A 142 3.02 -6.52 9.72
CA MET A 142 1.57 -6.68 9.73
C MET A 142 1.01 -6.18 11.05
N ASP A 143 -0.09 -5.45 10.96
CA ASP A 143 -0.87 -5.12 12.14
C ASP A 143 -1.73 -6.30 12.58
N LEU A 144 -2.06 -6.34 13.86
CA LEU A 144 -3.07 -7.26 14.36
C LEU A 144 -4.39 -7.03 13.60
N PRO A 145 -5.15 -8.09 13.25
CA PRO A 145 -5.02 -9.48 13.70
C PRO A 145 -4.18 -10.39 12.77
N LEU A 146 -3.37 -9.86 11.87
CA LEU A 146 -2.60 -10.69 10.93
C LEU A 146 -1.41 -11.36 11.62
N TYR A 147 -1.33 -12.69 11.55
CA TYR A 147 -0.25 -13.48 12.13
C TYR A 147 0.27 -14.55 11.16
N GLY A 148 1.44 -15.13 11.50
CA GLY A 148 1.96 -16.34 10.85
C GLY A 148 2.73 -16.11 9.55
N ARG A 149 2.93 -14.86 9.13
CA ARG A 149 3.59 -14.53 7.85
C ARG A 149 4.88 -13.73 8.04
N GLN A 150 5.69 -14.17 9.00
CA GLN A 150 6.98 -13.53 9.33
C GLN A 150 7.97 -13.59 8.16
N TYR A 151 7.71 -14.45 7.18
CA TYR A 151 8.51 -14.65 5.98
C TYR A 151 8.32 -13.57 4.90
N LEU A 152 7.41 -12.59 5.08
CA LEU A 152 7.16 -11.51 4.11
C LEU A 152 8.27 -10.46 4.13
N HIS A 153 9.47 -10.88 3.74
CA HIS A 153 10.66 -10.09 3.55
C HIS A 153 11.60 -10.83 2.59
N GLY A 154 12.43 -10.09 1.86
CA GLY A 154 13.34 -10.70 0.89
C GLY A 154 14.03 -9.67 0.02
N GLU A 155 14.74 -10.16 -1.00
CA GLU A 155 15.28 -9.33 -2.07
C GLU A 155 14.14 -8.88 -3.00
N ILE A 156 14.32 -7.74 -3.65
CA ILE A 156 13.36 -7.20 -4.62
C ILE A 156 13.75 -7.72 -6.00
N GLU A 157 12.91 -8.61 -6.53
CA GLU A 157 13.02 -9.10 -7.90
C GLU A 157 11.84 -8.60 -8.74
N ILE A 158 12.09 -8.34 -10.02
CA ILE A 158 11.03 -8.00 -10.96
C ILE A 158 10.42 -9.31 -11.47
N VAL A 159 9.20 -9.61 -11.04
CA VAL A 159 8.43 -10.75 -11.58
C VAL A 159 7.69 -10.30 -12.84
N VAL A 160 8.19 -10.71 -14.02
CA VAL A 160 7.60 -10.37 -15.33
C VAL A 160 6.54 -11.40 -15.77
N ASP A 161 6.63 -12.65 -15.30
CA ASP A 161 5.72 -13.74 -15.67
C ASP A 161 4.90 -14.22 -14.46
N GLY A 162 3.57 -14.08 -14.51
CA GLY A 162 2.71 -14.62 -13.45
C GLY A 162 1.23 -14.22 -13.44
N PHE A 163 0.73 -13.48 -14.43
CA PHE A 163 -0.67 -13.04 -14.46
C PHE A 163 -1.35 -13.40 -15.79
N GLU A 164 -1.45 -14.70 -16.09
CA GLU A 164 -2.50 -15.22 -16.98
C GLU A 164 -3.70 -15.73 -16.17
#